data_AF-A0A5C7LX32-F1
#
_entry.id   AF-A0A5C7LX32-F1
#
_cell.length_a   1.000
_cell.length_b   1.000
_cell.length_c   1.000
_cell.angle_alpha   90.00
_cell.angle_beta   90.00
_cell.angle_gamma   90.00
#
_symmetry.space_group_name_H-M   'P 1'
#
loop_
_entity.id
_entity.type
_entity.pdbx_description
1 polymer ?
#
loop_
_entity_poly.entity_id
_entity_poly.type
_entity_poly.pdbx_seq_one_letter_code
_entity_poly.pdbx_strand_id
1 'polypeptide(L)'
;MTDTSLRDLDFDGNPVDLVRIDPEDLEHELVMTPPLTASWNEKYADATMAALTAEADLDDISAELYLSRREALILDATLKYAKADVKSRGTLKAPTAAEIDAAVKSHPKYKAARNAHILAEVEQVRMKGRMEAVRRKSESLTAIGMKRNAEMRALSLVGAVK
;
A
#
# COMPACT_ATOMS: atom_id res chain seq x y z
N MET A 1 2.69 36.28 14.25
CA MET A 1 3.16 34.90 14.50
C MET A 1 1.95 34.01 14.50
N THR A 2 1.58 33.49 13.34
CA THR A 2 0.54 32.46 13.23
C THR A 2 1.18 31.15 13.64
N ASP A 3 0.64 30.57 14.70
CA ASP A 3 0.94 29.24 15.19
C ASP A 3 0.45 28.24 14.14
N THR A 4 1.31 27.95 13.15
CA THR A 4 1.06 26.90 12.17
C THR A 4 1.24 25.58 12.89
N SER A 5 0.20 25.17 13.61
CA SER A 5 0.19 23.90 14.31
C SER A 5 0.44 22.81 13.27
N LEU A 6 1.37 21.89 13.57
CA LEU A 6 1.74 20.73 12.74
C LEU A 6 0.56 19.87 12.25
N ARG A 7 -0.66 20.13 12.75
CA ARG A 7 -1.91 19.46 12.37
C ARG A 7 -2.51 19.93 11.05
N ASP A 8 -2.08 21.06 10.50
CA ASP A 8 -2.58 21.56 9.20
C ASP A 8 -1.77 21.07 7.98
N LEU A 9 -0.78 20.20 8.18
CA LEU A 9 0.01 19.58 7.11
C LEU A 9 -0.69 18.37 6.50
N ASP A 10 -2.01 18.43 6.34
CA ASP A 10 -2.76 17.38 5.65
C ASP A 10 -2.59 17.58 4.13
N PHE A 11 -1.40 17.20 3.65
CA PHE A 11 -1.04 17.20 2.24
C PHE A 11 -1.76 16.07 1.49
N ASP A 12 -3.09 16.09 1.46
CA ASP A 12 -3.89 15.30 0.52
C ASP A 12 -3.91 15.92 -0.89
N GLY A 13 -3.11 16.97 -1.10
CA GLY A 13 -2.95 17.71 -2.33
C GLY A 13 -2.37 16.89 -3.50
N ASN A 14 -2.41 17.54 -4.67
CA ASN A 14 -1.91 17.00 -5.94
C ASN A 14 -0.45 16.50 -5.77
N PRO A 15 -0.10 15.29 -6.23
CA PRO A 15 1.28 14.78 -6.16
C PRO A 15 2.34 15.73 -6.76
N VAL A 16 1.94 16.62 -7.66
CA VAL A 16 2.80 17.67 -8.23
C VAL A 16 3.24 18.69 -7.17
N ASP A 17 2.38 19.02 -6.21
CA ASP A 17 2.67 20.01 -5.17
C ASP A 17 3.69 19.45 -4.14
N LEU A 18 3.74 18.13 -3.98
CA LEU A 18 4.73 17.46 -3.12
C LEU A 18 6.17 17.58 -3.62
N VAL A 19 6.36 17.71 -4.94
CA VAL A 19 7.68 17.73 -5.58
C VAL A 19 8.08 19.10 -6.10
N ARG A 20 7.16 20.06 -6.14
CA ARG A 20 7.45 21.43 -6.53
C ARG A 20 8.46 22.03 -5.55
N ILE A 21 9.47 22.70 -6.08
CA ILE A 21 10.46 23.46 -5.32
C ILE A 21 10.24 24.93 -5.62
N ASP A 22 10.06 25.74 -4.58
CA ASP A 22 10.10 27.19 -4.71
C ASP A 22 11.56 27.69 -4.81
N PRO A 23 11.99 28.24 -5.97
CA PRO A 23 13.36 28.73 -6.12
C PRO A 23 13.64 30.04 -5.36
N GLU A 24 12.60 30.77 -4.96
CA GLU A 24 12.68 32.05 -4.26
C GLU A 24 12.85 31.85 -2.75
N ASP A 25 12.37 30.72 -2.20
CA ASP A 25 12.42 30.40 -0.77
C ASP A 25 13.01 29.01 -0.47
N LEU A 26 14.24 28.79 -0.92
CA LEU A 26 14.95 27.52 -0.71
C LEU A 26 15.27 27.21 0.76
N GLU A 27 15.41 28.24 1.60
CA GLU A 27 15.70 28.06 3.03
C GLU A 27 14.49 27.45 3.73
N HIS A 28 13.29 28.00 3.50
CA HIS A 28 12.06 27.44 4.01
C HIS A 28 11.83 26.01 3.50
N GLU A 29 12.03 25.76 2.20
CA GLU A 29 11.89 24.43 1.59
C GLU A 29 12.81 23.38 2.25
N LEU A 30 14.06 23.73 2.56
CA LEU A 30 14.99 22.85 3.29
C LEU A 30 14.53 22.58 4.71
N VAL A 31 14.05 23.59 5.44
CA VAL A 31 13.56 23.45 6.82
C VAL A 31 12.29 22.59 6.88
N MET A 32 11.42 22.70 5.88
CA MET A 32 10.17 21.94 5.80
C MET A 32 10.35 20.49 5.34
N THR A 33 11.51 20.15 4.76
CA THR A 33 11.74 18.82 4.21
C THR A 33 11.76 17.69 5.26
N PRO A 34 12.46 17.82 6.42
CA PRO A 34 12.40 16.80 7.48
C PRO A 34 10.99 16.54 8.03
N PRO A 35 10.18 17.54 8.45
CA PRO A 35 8.82 17.28 8.95
C PRO A 35 7.91 16.71 7.87
N LEU A 36 8.04 17.14 6.61
CA LEU A 36 7.29 16.56 5.49
C LEU A 36 7.64 15.07 5.30
N THR A 37 8.93 14.72 5.35
CA THR A 37 9.40 13.33 5.24
C THR A 37 8.86 12.47 6.39
N ALA A 38 8.89 13.00 7.62
CA ALA A 38 8.35 12.31 8.79
C ALA A 38 6.84 12.04 8.65
N SER A 39 6.06 13.03 8.22
CA SER A 39 4.62 12.87 7.98
C SER A 39 4.30 11.80 6.92
N TRP A 40 5.02 11.79 5.80
CA TRP A 40 4.79 10.77 4.75
C TRP A 40 5.25 9.38 5.15
N ASN A 41 6.29 9.27 5.98
CA ASN A 41 6.69 7.99 6.57
C ASN A 41 5.60 7.43 7.49
N GLU A 42 4.95 8.28 8.29
CA GLU A 42 3.83 7.88 9.15
C GLU A 42 2.64 7.41 8.30
N LYS A 43 2.22 8.20 7.29
CA LYS A 43 1.16 7.80 6.36
C LYS A 43 1.49 6.48 5.62
N TYR A 44 2.75 6.25 5.27
CA TYR A 44 3.18 4.99 4.65
C TYR A 44 3.17 3.80 5.63
N ALA A 45 3.53 4.03 6.89
CA ALA A 45 3.45 3.02 7.94
C ALA A 45 1.98 2.60 8.18
N ASP A 46 1.06 3.56 8.23
CA ASP A 46 -0.38 3.30 8.38
C ASP A 46 -0.93 2.48 7.21
N ALA A 47 -0.57 2.85 5.97
CA ALA A 47 -0.98 2.09 4.79
C ALA A 47 -0.40 0.67 4.78
N THR A 48 0.82 0.49 5.28
CA THR A 48 1.45 -0.83 5.45
C THR A 48 0.72 -1.67 6.50
N MET A 49 0.37 -1.08 7.64
CA MET A 49 -0.42 -1.75 8.67
C MET A 49 -1.80 -2.17 8.14
N ALA A 50 -2.46 -1.30 7.37
CA ALA A 50 -3.74 -1.63 6.75
C ALA A 50 -3.64 -2.79 5.76
N ALA A 51 -2.59 -2.82 4.92
CA ALA A 51 -2.35 -3.91 3.97
C ALA A 51 -2.13 -5.25 4.69
N LEU A 52 -1.26 -5.27 5.71
CA LEU A 52 -0.99 -6.48 6.50
C LEU A 52 -2.22 -6.98 7.25
N THR A 53 -3.04 -6.06 7.77
CA THR A 53 -4.30 -6.41 8.45
C THR A 53 -5.29 -7.04 7.46
N ALA A 54 -5.44 -6.45 6.27
CA ALA A 54 -6.33 -6.98 5.24
C ALA A 54 -5.84 -8.32 4.66
N GLU A 55 -4.53 -8.57 4.67
CA GLU A 55 -3.95 -9.87 4.29
C GLU A 55 -4.33 -10.94 5.33
N ALA A 56 -4.13 -10.63 6.62
CA ALA A 56 -4.52 -11.53 7.70
C ALA A 56 -6.04 -11.83 7.68
N ASP A 57 -6.88 -10.82 7.49
CA ASP A 57 -8.34 -11.00 7.37
C ASP A 57 -8.71 -11.89 6.17
N LEU A 58 -8.03 -11.73 5.04
CA LEU A 58 -8.23 -12.57 3.86
C LEU A 58 -7.87 -14.03 4.14
N ASP A 59 -6.76 -14.27 4.82
CA ASP A 59 -6.30 -15.61 5.19
C ASP A 59 -7.25 -16.29 6.17
N ASP A 60 -7.73 -15.56 7.19
CA ASP A 60 -8.70 -16.07 8.16
C ASP A 60 -10.03 -16.44 7.47
N ILE A 61 -10.55 -15.57 6.61
CA ILE A 61 -11.77 -15.83 5.84
C ILE A 61 -11.58 -17.00 4.86
N SER A 62 -10.41 -17.09 4.24
CA SER A 62 -10.06 -18.20 3.35
C SER A 62 -10.08 -19.53 4.10
N ALA A 63 -9.48 -19.59 5.29
CA ALA A 63 -9.44 -20.77 6.14
C ALA A 63 -10.85 -21.18 6.64
N GLU A 64 -11.65 -20.21 7.13
CA GLU A 64 -13.04 -20.44 7.55
C GLU A 64 -13.86 -21.06 6.40
N LEU A 65 -13.79 -20.46 5.21
CA LEU A 65 -14.54 -20.90 4.05
C LEU A 65 -14.05 -22.24 3.53
N TYR A 66 -12.74 -22.52 3.60
CA TYR A 66 -12.18 -23.78 3.12
C TYR A 66 -12.80 -24.97 3.86
N LEU A 67 -12.84 -24.91 5.19
CA LEU A 67 -13.43 -25.95 6.03
C LEU A 67 -14.93 -26.09 5.76
N SER A 68 -15.67 -24.97 5.80
CA SER A 68 -17.12 -24.97 5.58
C SER A 68 -17.51 -25.50 4.20
N ARG A 69 -16.77 -25.12 3.14
CA ARG A 69 -17.05 -25.55 1.77
C ARG A 69 -16.67 -27.01 1.54
N ARG A 70 -15.59 -27.49 2.14
CA ARG A 70 -15.21 -28.90 2.11
C ARG A 70 -16.30 -29.78 2.73
N GLU A 71 -16.79 -29.42 3.91
CA GLU A 71 -17.86 -30.16 4.59
C GLU A 71 -19.16 -30.17 3.78
N ALA A 72 -19.55 -29.01 3.23
CA ALA A 72 -20.75 -28.90 2.39
C ALA A 72 -20.66 -29.78 1.12
N LEU A 73 -19.51 -29.81 0.45
CA LEU A 73 -19.29 -30.64 -0.74
C LEU A 73 -19.32 -32.13 -0.42
N ILE A 74 -18.74 -32.55 0.71
CA ILE A 74 -18.81 -33.95 1.17
C ILE A 74 -20.27 -34.32 1.45
N LEU A 75 -21.02 -33.50 2.18
CA LEU A 75 -22.42 -33.75 2.50
C LEU A 75 -23.28 -33.86 1.23
N ASP A 76 -23.11 -32.94 0.26
CA ASP A 76 -23.82 -32.99 -1.01
C ASP A 76 -23.50 -34.26 -1.81
N ALA A 77 -22.22 -34.68 -1.84
CA ALA A 77 -21.81 -35.93 -2.47
C ALA A 77 -22.45 -37.15 -1.78
N THR A 78 -22.50 -37.18 -0.44
CA THR A 78 -23.14 -38.25 0.33
C THR A 78 -24.64 -38.32 0.07
N LEU A 79 -25.34 -37.17 0.03
CA LEU A 79 -26.77 -37.10 -0.26
C LEU A 79 -27.08 -37.56 -1.68
N LYS A 80 -26.27 -37.16 -2.67
CA LYS A 80 -26.39 -37.62 -4.06
C LYS A 80 -26.19 -39.13 -4.17
N TYR A 81 -25.21 -39.67 -3.46
CA TYR A 81 -24.97 -41.12 -3.42
C TYR A 81 -26.15 -41.89 -2.79
N ALA A 82 -26.70 -41.39 -1.68
CA ALA A 82 -27.84 -42.01 -1.00
C ALA A 82 -29.10 -42.05 -1.88
N LYS A 83 -29.31 -41.02 -2.70
CA LYS A 83 -30.44 -40.89 -3.64
C LYS A 83 -30.22 -41.63 -4.97
N ALA A 84 -29.01 -42.10 -5.27
CA ALA A 84 -28.72 -42.80 -6.51
C ALA A 84 -29.31 -44.21 -6.51
N ASP A 85 -29.88 -44.59 -7.65
CA ASP A 85 -30.50 -45.89 -7.88
C ASP A 85 -29.46 -47.01 -7.72
N VAL A 86 -29.85 -48.16 -7.16
CA VAL A 86 -28.90 -49.21 -6.70
C VAL A 86 -27.98 -49.70 -7.82
N LYS A 87 -28.45 -49.70 -9.08
CA LYS A 87 -27.67 -50.08 -10.27
C LYS A 87 -26.62 -49.05 -10.71
N SER A 88 -26.70 -47.82 -10.20
CA SER A 88 -25.86 -46.67 -10.58
C SER A 88 -24.96 -46.16 -9.45
N ARG A 89 -24.92 -46.86 -8.30
CA ARG A 89 -24.05 -46.53 -7.17
C ARG A 89 -22.58 -46.82 -7.52
N GLY A 90 -21.90 -45.82 -8.07
CA GLY A 90 -20.43 -45.81 -8.17
C GLY A 90 -19.76 -45.55 -6.82
N THR A 91 -18.44 -45.32 -6.79
CA THR A 91 -17.73 -44.97 -5.56
C THR A 91 -17.98 -43.51 -5.18
N LEU A 92 -18.24 -43.22 -3.89
CA LEU A 92 -18.30 -41.85 -3.38
C LEU A 92 -16.96 -41.15 -3.64
N LYS A 93 -16.93 -40.13 -4.50
CA LYS A 93 -15.71 -39.37 -4.79
C LYS A 93 -15.61 -38.21 -3.81
N ALA A 94 -14.52 -38.17 -3.04
CA ALA A 94 -14.21 -37.03 -2.21
C ALA A 94 -13.93 -35.79 -3.08
N PRO A 95 -14.34 -34.58 -2.66
CA PRO A 95 -14.03 -33.37 -3.39
C PRO A 95 -12.52 -33.16 -3.46
N THR A 96 -12.05 -32.76 -4.64
CA THR A 96 -10.65 -32.42 -4.89
C THR A 96 -10.33 -31.04 -4.29
N ALA A 97 -9.05 -30.79 -4.00
CA ALA A 97 -8.60 -29.48 -3.53
C ALA A 97 -9.00 -28.35 -4.50
N ALA A 98 -8.94 -28.60 -5.82
CA ALA A 98 -9.33 -27.63 -6.84
C ALA A 98 -10.83 -27.28 -6.82
N GLU A 99 -11.71 -28.25 -6.55
CA GLU A 99 -13.15 -28.01 -6.42
C GLU A 99 -13.46 -27.16 -5.17
N ILE A 100 -12.76 -27.43 -4.07
CA ILE A 100 -12.88 -26.64 -2.83
C ILE A 100 -12.38 -25.21 -3.07
N ASP A 101 -11.20 -25.05 -3.67
CA ASP A 101 -10.62 -23.75 -4.00
C ASP A 101 -11.55 -22.93 -4.91
N ALA A 102 -12.14 -23.56 -5.92
CA ALA A 102 -13.10 -22.90 -6.81
C ALA A 102 -14.35 -22.44 -6.04
N ALA A 103 -14.85 -23.26 -5.10
CA ALA A 103 -15.98 -22.92 -4.25
C ALA A 103 -15.66 -21.77 -3.27
N VAL A 104 -14.44 -21.74 -2.70
CA VAL A 104 -13.96 -20.64 -1.83
C VAL A 104 -13.80 -19.35 -2.63
N LYS A 105 -13.09 -19.39 -3.76
CA LYS A 105 -12.80 -18.20 -4.60
C LYS A 105 -14.05 -17.59 -5.23
N SER A 106 -15.09 -18.39 -5.46
CA SER A 106 -16.38 -17.89 -5.95
C SER A 106 -17.23 -17.26 -4.86
N HIS A 107 -16.90 -17.47 -3.58
CA HIS A 107 -17.68 -17.02 -2.44
C HIS A 107 -17.68 -15.49 -2.27
N PRO A 108 -18.84 -14.85 -2.00
CA PRO A 108 -18.91 -13.40 -1.83
C PRO A 108 -18.01 -12.84 -0.72
N LYS A 109 -17.92 -13.52 0.44
CA LYS A 109 -17.04 -13.08 1.55
C LYS A 109 -15.56 -13.09 1.13
N TYR A 110 -15.11 -14.14 0.46
CA TYR A 110 -13.74 -14.22 -0.04
C TYR A 110 -13.45 -13.11 -1.04
N LYS A 111 -14.36 -12.87 -2.00
CA LYS A 111 -14.21 -11.78 -2.97
C LYS A 111 -14.14 -10.41 -2.31
N ALA A 112 -14.98 -10.16 -1.29
CA ALA A 112 -14.97 -8.92 -0.53
C ALA A 112 -13.64 -8.72 0.21
N ALA A 113 -13.18 -9.73 0.95
CA ALA A 113 -11.89 -9.70 1.64
C ALA A 113 -10.72 -9.51 0.67
N ARG A 114 -10.75 -10.23 -0.46
CA ARG A 114 -9.71 -10.11 -1.50
C ARG A 114 -9.67 -8.71 -2.10
N ASN A 115 -10.83 -8.11 -2.35
CA ASN A 115 -10.90 -6.74 -2.85
C ASN A 115 -10.38 -5.74 -1.80
N ALA A 116 -10.71 -5.92 -0.52
CA ALA A 116 -10.20 -5.08 0.55
C ALA A 116 -8.66 -5.14 0.64
N HIS A 117 -8.09 -6.35 0.58
CA HIS A 117 -6.65 -6.56 0.50
C HIS A 117 -6.02 -5.83 -0.70
N ILE A 118 -6.57 -6.01 -1.90
CA ILE A 118 -6.07 -5.35 -3.11
C ILE A 118 -6.11 -3.82 -2.96
N LEU A 119 -7.20 -3.27 -2.41
CA LEU A 119 -7.30 -1.82 -2.19
C LEU A 119 -6.25 -1.31 -1.21
N ALA A 120 -5.99 -2.06 -0.14
CA ALA A 120 -4.96 -1.72 0.84
C ALA A 120 -3.53 -1.80 0.25
N GLU A 121 -3.23 -2.82 -0.55
CA GLU A 121 -1.94 -2.92 -1.28
C GLU A 121 -1.75 -1.74 -2.25
N VAL A 122 -2.79 -1.38 -2.99
CA VAL A 122 -2.75 -0.22 -3.90
C VAL A 122 -2.46 1.07 -3.14
N GLU A 123 -3.07 1.24 -1.96
CA GLU A 123 -2.82 2.40 -1.12
C GLU A 123 -1.40 2.43 -0.56
N GLN A 124 -0.90 1.27 -0.11
CA GLN A 124 0.49 1.14 0.33
C GLN A 124 1.47 1.53 -0.77
N VAL A 125 1.27 1.03 -2.00
CA VAL A 125 2.11 1.38 -3.16
C VAL A 125 2.02 2.89 -3.48
N ARG A 126 0.82 3.48 -3.38
CA ARG A 126 0.62 4.92 -3.58
C ARG A 126 1.40 5.74 -2.55
N MET A 127 1.30 5.38 -1.28
CA MET A 127 2.01 6.07 -0.19
C MET A 127 3.53 5.93 -0.33
N LYS A 128 4.02 4.74 -0.69
CA LYS A 128 5.44 4.53 -1.01
C LYS A 128 5.93 5.47 -2.10
N GLY A 129 5.17 5.60 -3.19
CA GLY A 129 5.51 6.51 -4.28
C GLY A 129 5.59 7.97 -3.85
N ARG A 130 4.68 8.42 -2.98
CA ARG A 130 4.71 9.79 -2.42
C ARG A 130 5.91 10.02 -1.50
N MET A 131 6.20 9.08 -0.62
CA MET A 131 7.38 9.11 0.25
C MET A 131 8.68 9.16 -0.57
N GLU A 132 8.81 8.34 -1.61
CA GLU A 132 9.97 8.36 -2.51
C GLU A 132 10.10 9.70 -3.26
N ALA A 133 8.98 10.30 -3.66
CA ALA A 133 8.96 11.61 -4.31
C ALA A 133 9.47 12.73 -3.38
N VAL A 134 9.02 12.75 -2.13
CA VAL A 134 9.50 13.68 -1.10
C VAL A 134 10.98 13.50 -0.82
N ARG A 135 11.45 12.24 -0.73
CA ARG A 135 12.87 11.94 -0.59
C ARG A 135 13.70 12.49 -1.75
N ARG A 136 13.24 12.32 -3.00
CA ARG A 136 13.91 12.88 -4.19
C ARG A 136 13.90 14.41 -4.20
N LYS A 137 12.84 15.05 -3.71
CA LYS A 137 12.80 16.51 -3.50
C LYS A 137 13.90 16.94 -2.51
N SER A 138 14.04 16.26 -1.37
CA SER A 138 15.10 16.50 -0.40
C SER A 138 16.51 16.40 -1.00
N GLU A 139 16.75 15.35 -1.78
CA GLU A 139 18.03 15.12 -2.47
C GLU A 139 18.32 16.24 -3.48
N SER A 140 17.30 16.68 -4.22
CA SER A 140 17.40 17.77 -5.20
C SER A 140 17.68 19.13 -4.52
N LEU A 141 16.99 19.45 -3.42
CA LEU A 141 17.24 20.66 -2.65
C LEU A 141 18.68 20.72 -2.12
N THR A 142 19.19 19.59 -1.62
CA THR A 142 20.57 19.48 -1.16
C THR A 142 21.57 19.74 -2.31
N ALA A 143 21.32 19.15 -3.49
CA ALA A 143 22.15 19.37 -4.67
C ALA A 143 22.14 20.83 -5.15
N ILE A 144 20.98 21.49 -5.12
CA ILE A 144 20.86 22.93 -5.44
C ILE A 144 21.67 23.77 -4.44
N GLY A 145 21.57 23.48 -3.14
CA GLY A 145 22.34 24.17 -2.10
C GLY A 145 23.86 23.99 -2.28
N MET A 146 24.32 22.77 -2.59
CA MET A 146 25.72 22.50 -2.90
C MET A 146 26.21 23.27 -4.12
N LYS A 147 25.41 23.31 -5.20
CA LYS A 147 25.73 24.06 -6.42
C LYS A 147 25.85 25.56 -6.15
N ARG A 148 24.88 26.17 -5.47
CA ARG A 148 24.92 27.61 -5.11
C ARG A 148 26.16 27.95 -4.26
N ASN A 149 26.50 27.10 -3.30
CA ASN A 149 27.70 27.29 -2.49
C ASN A 149 28.99 27.18 -3.30
N ALA A 150 29.06 26.27 -4.27
CA ALA A 150 30.20 26.15 -5.18
C ALA A 150 30.34 27.40 -6.08
N GLU A 151 29.24 27.91 -6.63
CA GLU A 151 29.20 29.13 -7.44
C GLU A 151 29.66 30.36 -6.64
N MET A 152 29.18 30.54 -5.41
CA MET A 152 29.61 31.63 -4.53
C MET A 152 31.11 31.56 -4.20
N ARG A 153 31.64 30.36 -3.92
CA ARG A 153 33.08 30.17 -3.69
C ARG A 153 33.89 30.53 -4.93
N ALA A 154 33.48 30.07 -6.12
CA ALA A 154 34.15 30.41 -7.37
C ALA A 154 34.18 31.93 -7.63
N LEU A 155 33.06 32.62 -7.39
CA LEU A 155 32.97 34.09 -7.49
C LEU A 155 33.89 34.81 -6.50
N SER A 156 33.95 34.35 -5.25
CA SER A 156 34.86 34.93 -4.24
C SER A 156 36.34 34.80 -4.61
N LEU A 157 36.73 33.68 -5.23
CA LEU A 157 38.09 33.45 -5.71
C LEU A 157 38.45 34.33 -6.90
N VAL A 158 37.52 34.54 -7.86
CA VAL A 158 37.74 35.44 -8.99
C VAL A 158 37.83 36.91 -8.54
N GLY A 159 37.06 37.31 -7.53
CA GLY A 159 37.12 38.65 -6.94
C GLY A 159 38.39 38.94 -6.14
N ALA A 160 39.02 37.92 -5.56
CA ALA A 160 40.26 38.04 -4.77
C ALA A 160 41.55 38.11 -5.62
N VAL A 161 41.45 37.96 -6.95
CA VAL A 161 42.59 37.99 -7.89
C VAL A 161 42.76 39.39 -8.54
N LYS A 162 42.13 40.43 -7.99
CA LYS A 162 42.37 41.84 -8.34
C LYS A 162 43.17 42.54 -7.26
#